data_AF-A0A0B3SVT4-F1
#
_entry.id   AF-A0A0B3SVT4-F1
#
_cell.length_a   1.000
_cell.length_b   1.000
_cell.length_c   1.000
_cell.angle_alpha   90.00
_cell.angle_beta   90.00
_cell.angle_gamma   90.00
#
_symmetry.space_group_name_H-M   'P 1'
#
loop_
_entity.id
_entity.type
_entity.pdbx_description
1 polymer ?
#
loop_
_entity_poly.entity_id
_entity_poly.type
_entity_poly.pdbx_seq_one_letter_code
_entity_poly.pdbx_strand_id
1 'polypeptide(L)'
;MRGLRRILARTALVVAGGLTCSPVLADRVELIVARDDRSVEIFMGMPVLTAVDTFGLDAGMLIGPDGRVPFESLQEGTWQIADALWERVEARIAGQTATFEGMSLMVHPLNQPLPFVTPLNGLTAISVCGVPAPEAPRGLRDLYLYAGFVAYPDDPGAPITLRLPNPKGLDLMVREHGFGGPLRDRHVHLSPGKPLELAVPRGPVAVPVAVMVVVMVAVSGLFLAFAAGRSRWSVRASA
;
A
#
# COMPACT_ATOMS: atom_id res chain seq x y z
N MET A 1 -3.87 -59.04 31.01
CA MET A 1 -4.04 -58.56 29.62
C MET A 1 -4.21 -57.04 29.68
N ARG A 2 -3.09 -56.30 29.70
CA ARG A 2 -2.53 -55.54 28.56
C ARG A 2 -3.49 -54.47 28.02
N GLY A 3 -3.63 -53.37 28.75
CA GLY A 3 -4.45 -52.24 28.32
C GLY A 3 -4.20 -50.99 29.15
N LEU A 4 -2.98 -50.44 29.12
CA LEU A 4 -2.68 -49.05 29.49
C LEU A 4 -1.18 -48.78 29.25
N ARG A 5 -0.78 -48.46 28.01
CA ARG A 5 0.54 -47.88 27.68
C ARG A 5 0.58 -47.61 26.18
N ARG A 6 0.42 -46.34 25.81
CA ARG A 6 0.96 -45.64 24.61
C ARG A 6 0.13 -44.37 24.35
N ILE A 7 0.15 -43.47 25.32
CA ILE A 7 0.03 -42.03 25.05
C ILE A 7 1.48 -41.55 24.86
N LEU A 8 1.70 -40.61 23.93
CA LEU A 8 2.99 -40.05 23.47
C LEU A 8 3.56 -40.66 22.18
N ALA A 9 2.81 -40.53 21.09
CA ALA A 9 3.41 -40.46 19.75
C ALA A 9 3.55 -38.98 19.37
N ARG A 10 4.77 -38.50 19.59
CA ARG A 10 5.40 -37.24 19.17
C ARG A 10 4.77 -36.58 17.93
N THR A 11 4.10 -35.45 18.15
CA THR A 11 3.85 -34.44 17.13
C THR A 11 5.13 -33.65 16.92
N ALA A 12 5.98 -34.10 15.99
CA ALA A 12 7.10 -33.32 15.48
C ALA A 12 6.83 -33.06 13.99
N LEU A 13 5.88 -32.17 13.71
CA LEU A 13 5.78 -31.54 12.40
C LEU A 13 6.61 -30.26 12.48
N VAL A 14 7.91 -30.40 12.22
CA VAL A 14 8.79 -29.27 11.91
C VAL A 14 8.27 -28.71 10.60
N VAL A 15 7.62 -27.55 10.67
CA VAL A 15 7.33 -26.71 9.52
C VAL A 15 8.68 -26.34 8.93
N ALA A 16 9.07 -27.05 7.88
CA ALA A 16 10.04 -26.57 6.92
C ALA A 16 9.43 -25.30 6.33
N GLY A 17 9.68 -24.17 6.99
CA GLY A 17 9.37 -22.84 6.50
C GLY A 17 10.16 -22.67 5.23
N GLY A 18 9.49 -22.98 4.12
CA GLY A 18 10.02 -22.80 2.79
C GLY A 18 10.55 -21.37 2.71
N LEU A 19 11.77 -21.26 2.22
CA LEU A 19 12.16 -20.15 1.37
C LEU A 19 11.17 -20.14 0.22
N THR A 20 9.98 -19.58 0.44
CA THR A 20 9.13 -19.17 -0.66
C THR A 20 9.89 -18.03 -1.29
N CYS A 21 10.66 -18.35 -2.33
CA CYS A 21 10.89 -17.41 -3.43
C CYS A 21 9.54 -16.73 -3.65
N SER A 22 9.44 -15.46 -3.23
CA SER A 22 8.25 -14.66 -3.53
C SER A 22 8.09 -14.73 -5.04
N PRO A 23 6.97 -15.29 -5.54
CA PRO A 23 6.80 -15.44 -6.97
C PRO A 23 6.71 -14.02 -7.55
N VAL A 24 7.76 -13.67 -8.29
CA VAL A 24 7.75 -12.78 -9.44
C VAL A 24 7.14 -11.39 -9.15
N LEU A 25 7.96 -10.49 -8.61
CA LEU A 25 7.79 -9.03 -8.75
C LEU A 25 7.86 -8.56 -10.22
N ALA A 26 8.18 -9.44 -11.17
CA ALA A 26 8.70 -9.06 -12.47
C ALA A 26 7.71 -8.31 -13.39
N ASP A 27 6.41 -8.30 -13.10
CA ASP A 27 5.42 -7.63 -13.97
C ASP A 27 4.27 -6.94 -13.19
N ARG A 28 4.40 -6.78 -11.87
CA ARG A 28 3.34 -6.20 -11.04
C ARG A 28 3.58 -4.72 -10.80
N VAL A 29 2.52 -3.92 -10.95
CA VAL A 29 2.50 -2.53 -10.49
C VAL A 29 1.83 -2.44 -9.12
N GLU A 30 2.51 -1.80 -8.18
CA GLU A 30 1.98 -1.44 -6.88
C GLU A 30 1.49 0.00 -6.92
N LEU A 31 0.29 0.24 -6.41
CA LEU A 31 -0.36 1.54 -6.39
C LEU A 31 -0.83 1.83 -4.96
N ILE A 32 -0.28 2.87 -4.34
CA ILE A 32 -0.75 3.41 -3.07
C ILE A 32 -1.50 4.70 -3.38
N VAL A 33 -2.72 4.81 -2.88
CA VAL A 33 -3.54 6.01 -3.00
C VAL A 33 -3.74 6.55 -1.59
N ALA A 34 -3.21 7.73 -1.31
CA ALA A 34 -3.41 8.42 -0.05
C ALA A 34 -4.33 9.63 -0.27
N ARG A 35 -5.28 9.81 0.62
CA ARG A 35 -6.21 10.94 0.63
C ARG A 35 -6.19 11.61 1.99
N ASP A 36 -6.03 12.93 2.01
CA ASP A 36 -6.23 13.75 3.20
C ASP A 36 -7.30 14.83 2.95
N ASP A 37 -7.36 15.84 3.83
CA ASP A 37 -8.35 16.92 3.75
C ASP A 37 -8.08 17.92 2.61
N ARG A 38 -6.92 17.84 1.94
CA ARG A 38 -6.46 18.85 0.96
C ARG A 38 -5.97 18.26 -0.35
N SER A 39 -5.59 17.00 -0.36
CA SER A 39 -4.82 16.41 -1.44
C SER A 39 -5.12 14.94 -1.65
N VAL A 40 -4.79 14.51 -2.86
CA VAL A 40 -4.70 13.11 -3.25
C VAL A 40 -3.26 12.86 -3.67
N GLU A 41 -2.60 11.94 -2.99
CA GLU A 41 -1.27 11.46 -3.36
C GLU A 41 -1.39 10.06 -3.95
N ILE A 42 -0.63 9.81 -5.02
CA ILE A 42 -0.52 8.49 -5.64
C ILE A 42 0.95 8.12 -5.65
N PHE A 43 1.28 6.95 -5.12
CA PHE A 43 2.61 6.36 -5.22
C PHE A 43 2.54 5.10 -6.06
N MET A 44 3.47 4.97 -7.00
CA MET A 44 3.62 3.83 -7.88
C MET A 44 4.94 3.12 -7.63
N GLY A 45 4.90 1.79 -7.58
CA GLY A 45 6.08 0.93 -7.52
C GLY A 45 6.00 -0.09 -8.66
N MET A 46 7.05 -0.25 -9.46
CA MET A 46 7.08 -1.27 -10.53
C MET A 46 8.51 -1.57 -11.01
N PRO A 47 8.75 -2.71 -11.68
CA PRO A 47 9.97 -2.91 -12.45
C PRO A 47 10.17 -1.79 -13.47
N VAL A 48 11.41 -1.31 -13.67
CA VAL A 48 11.66 -0.19 -14.60
C VAL A 48 11.24 -0.52 -16.03
N LEU A 49 11.39 -1.78 -16.45
CA LEU A 49 10.92 -2.20 -17.78
C LEU A 49 9.41 -2.07 -17.94
N THR A 50 8.62 -2.23 -16.87
CA THR A 50 7.17 -1.94 -16.91
C THR A 50 6.92 -0.45 -17.15
N ALA A 51 7.69 0.45 -16.52
CA ALA A 51 7.57 1.89 -16.77
C ALA A 51 7.89 2.25 -18.24
N VAL A 52 8.92 1.64 -18.82
CA VAL A 52 9.31 1.87 -20.22
C VAL A 52 8.31 1.24 -21.19
N ASP A 53 8.05 -0.05 -21.08
CA ASP A 53 7.30 -0.83 -22.07
C ASP A 53 5.79 -0.60 -21.99
N THR A 54 5.27 -0.33 -20.79
CA THR A 54 3.82 -0.18 -20.54
C THR A 54 3.44 1.29 -20.42
N PHE A 55 4.13 2.05 -19.58
CA PHE A 55 3.82 3.48 -19.36
C PHE A 55 4.48 4.40 -20.39
N GLY A 56 5.43 3.90 -21.18
CA GLY A 56 6.05 4.68 -22.25
C GLY A 56 7.08 5.68 -21.77
N LEU A 57 7.62 5.50 -20.56
CA LEU A 57 8.72 6.32 -20.05
C LEU A 57 9.93 6.16 -20.98
N ASP A 58 10.54 7.27 -21.39
CA ASP A 58 11.76 7.23 -22.20
C ASP A 58 12.92 6.67 -21.37
N ALA A 59 13.44 5.52 -21.80
CA ALA A 59 14.60 4.88 -21.18
C ALA A 59 15.82 5.82 -21.10
N GLY A 60 15.98 6.73 -22.07
CA GLY A 60 17.05 7.72 -22.11
C GLY A 60 17.02 8.71 -20.94
N MET A 61 15.89 8.85 -20.24
CA MET A 61 15.79 9.64 -19.01
C MET A 61 16.42 8.93 -17.80
N LEU A 62 16.66 7.61 -17.89
CA LEU A 62 17.17 6.79 -16.79
C LEU A 62 18.59 6.25 -17.06
N ILE A 63 19.03 6.16 -18.31
CA ILE A 63 20.35 5.62 -18.68
C ILE A 63 21.27 6.68 -19.27
N GLY A 64 22.55 6.57 -18.95
CA GLY A 64 23.61 7.32 -19.60
C GLY A 64 23.99 6.73 -20.98
N PRO A 65 24.93 7.36 -21.69
CA PRO A 65 25.38 6.93 -23.03
C PRO A 65 25.97 5.52 -23.09
N ASP A 66 26.43 4.99 -21.95
CA ASP A 66 26.97 3.64 -21.81
C ASP A 66 25.89 2.58 -21.49
N GLY A 67 24.61 2.97 -21.50
CA GLY A 67 23.47 2.10 -21.23
C GLY A 67 23.30 1.73 -19.75
N ARG A 68 23.99 2.43 -18.84
CA ARG A 68 23.94 2.20 -17.39
C ARG A 68 23.21 3.34 -16.70
N VAL A 69 22.65 3.06 -15.53
CA VAL A 69 21.96 4.08 -14.73
C VAL A 69 22.96 4.92 -13.92
N PRO A 70 23.02 6.26 -14.12
CA PRO A 70 23.86 7.15 -13.35
C PRO A 70 23.16 7.54 -12.04
N PHE A 71 23.23 6.66 -11.02
CA PHE A 71 22.53 6.82 -9.74
C PHE A 71 22.75 8.18 -9.07
N GLU A 72 23.95 8.74 -9.15
CA GLU A 72 24.28 10.06 -8.56
C GLU A 72 23.40 11.17 -9.16
N SER A 73 23.23 11.20 -10.49
CA SER A 73 22.42 12.22 -11.15
C SER A 73 20.92 12.10 -10.86
N LEU A 74 20.45 10.93 -10.45
CA LEU A 74 19.05 10.70 -10.06
C LEU A 74 18.76 11.15 -8.61
N GLN A 75 19.76 11.60 -7.85
CA GLN A 75 19.58 12.11 -6.49
C GLN A 75 19.15 13.59 -6.45
N GLU A 76 19.36 14.35 -7.52
CA GLU A 76 19.20 15.81 -7.54
C GLU A 76 17.79 16.31 -7.87
N GLY A 77 16.81 15.39 -7.90
CA GLY A 77 15.42 15.68 -8.20
C GLY A 77 15.00 15.15 -9.56
N THR A 78 13.94 14.37 -9.56
CA THR A 78 13.48 13.55 -10.70
C THR A 78 12.00 13.80 -11.00
N TRP A 79 11.48 14.94 -10.56
CA TRP A 79 10.11 15.40 -10.77
C TRP A 79 9.72 15.40 -12.25
N GLN A 80 10.59 15.84 -13.18
CA GLN A 80 10.27 15.82 -14.62
C GLN A 80 10.16 14.39 -15.16
N ILE A 81 10.92 13.44 -14.59
CA ILE A 81 10.85 12.02 -14.98
C ILE A 81 9.54 11.42 -14.44
N ALA A 82 9.14 11.80 -13.23
CA ALA A 82 7.83 11.44 -12.69
C ALA A 82 6.71 12.00 -13.60
N ASP A 83 6.76 13.28 -13.97
CA ASP A 83 5.76 13.89 -14.89
C ASP A 83 5.68 13.12 -16.22
N ALA A 84 6.82 12.78 -16.81
CA ALA A 84 6.87 11.98 -18.04
C ALA A 84 6.25 10.58 -17.87
N LEU A 85 6.40 9.96 -16.70
CA LEU A 85 5.74 8.69 -16.39
C LEU A 85 4.22 8.82 -16.32
N TRP A 86 3.71 9.97 -15.87
CA TRP A 86 2.28 10.23 -15.70
C TRP A 86 1.59 10.75 -16.98
N GLU A 87 2.34 11.21 -17.98
CA GLU A 87 1.81 11.86 -19.19
C GLU A 87 0.71 11.05 -19.91
N ARG A 88 0.78 9.72 -19.84
CA ARG A 88 -0.18 8.81 -20.48
C ARG A 88 -1.28 8.30 -19.55
N VAL A 89 -1.33 8.78 -18.32
CA VAL A 89 -2.36 8.43 -17.34
C VAL A 89 -3.48 9.47 -17.40
N GLU A 90 -4.69 9.06 -17.77
CA GLU A 90 -5.86 9.93 -17.61
C GLU A 90 -6.41 9.77 -16.20
N ALA A 91 -6.38 10.84 -15.41
CA ALA A 91 -6.94 10.84 -14.06
C ALA A 91 -8.20 11.69 -14.00
N ARG A 92 -9.22 11.20 -13.28
CA ARG A 92 -10.43 11.96 -12.96
C ARG A 92 -10.77 11.87 -11.49
N ILE A 93 -11.18 12.98 -10.90
CA ILE A 93 -11.67 13.10 -9.53
C ILE A 93 -13.05 13.75 -9.59
N ALA A 94 -14.06 13.13 -8.97
CA ALA A 94 -15.46 13.53 -9.12
C ALA A 94 -15.93 13.58 -10.60
N GLY A 95 -15.33 12.77 -11.47
CA GLY A 95 -15.59 12.76 -12.91
C GLY A 95 -14.96 13.91 -13.70
N GLN A 96 -14.32 14.88 -13.05
CA GLN A 96 -13.56 15.96 -13.69
C GLN A 96 -12.12 15.53 -13.95
N THR A 97 -11.51 16.00 -15.04
CA THR A 97 -10.08 15.76 -15.29
C THR A 97 -9.26 16.33 -14.14
N ALA A 98 -8.38 15.50 -13.58
CA ALA A 98 -7.46 15.89 -12.52
C ALA A 98 -6.03 15.88 -13.07
N THR A 99 -5.28 16.93 -12.77
CA THR A 99 -3.86 17.01 -13.06
C THR A 99 -3.09 16.58 -11.82
N PHE A 100 -2.10 15.72 -12.01
CA PHE A 100 -1.17 15.34 -10.97
C PHE A 100 0.22 15.88 -11.31
N GLU A 101 0.91 16.37 -10.29
CA GLU A 101 2.29 16.84 -10.38
C GLU A 101 3.22 15.75 -9.83
N GLY A 102 4.30 15.46 -10.56
CA GLY A 102 5.35 14.55 -10.13
C GLY A 102 6.09 15.10 -8.91
N MET A 103 6.03 14.39 -7.80
CA MET A 103 6.77 14.75 -6.59
C MET A 103 8.24 14.36 -6.71
N SER A 104 8.49 13.11 -7.10
CA SER A 104 9.83 12.53 -7.28
C SER A 104 9.71 11.12 -7.85
N LEU A 105 10.82 10.62 -8.40
CA LEU A 105 11.02 9.27 -8.89
C LEU A 105 12.38 8.73 -8.44
N MET A 106 12.41 7.51 -7.93
CA MET A 106 13.63 6.86 -7.49
C MET A 106 13.74 5.47 -8.11
N VAL A 107 14.96 5.01 -8.34
CA VAL A 107 15.24 3.66 -8.82
C VAL A 107 16.13 2.92 -7.83
N HIS A 108 15.81 1.67 -7.57
CA HIS A 108 16.52 0.78 -6.66
C HIS A 108 16.86 -0.52 -7.37
N PRO A 109 17.91 -1.25 -6.93
CA PRO A 109 18.12 -2.63 -7.37
C PRO A 109 16.87 -3.47 -7.12
N LEU A 110 16.43 -4.22 -8.14
CA LEU A 110 15.22 -5.05 -8.10
C LEU A 110 15.27 -6.13 -7.00
N ASN A 111 16.47 -6.57 -6.63
CA ASN A 111 16.70 -7.53 -5.55
C ASN A 111 16.77 -6.88 -4.15
N GLN A 112 16.60 -5.55 -4.04
CA GLN A 112 16.58 -4.80 -2.80
C GLN A 112 15.42 -3.78 -2.81
N PRO A 113 14.15 -4.23 -2.98
CA PRO A 113 13.02 -3.33 -2.96
C PRO A 113 12.85 -2.70 -1.58
N LEU A 114 12.44 -1.44 -1.55
CA LEU A 114 12.03 -0.77 -0.32
C LEU A 114 10.64 -1.26 0.08
N PRO A 115 10.29 -1.20 1.38
CA PRO A 115 8.90 -1.37 1.80
C PRO A 115 8.00 -0.40 1.02
N PHE A 116 6.85 -0.87 0.54
CA PHE A 116 5.92 -0.07 -0.27
C PHE A 116 4.46 -0.40 0.04
N VAL A 117 4.07 -0.23 1.31
CA VAL A 117 2.75 -0.65 1.82
C VAL A 117 1.89 0.53 2.28
N THR A 118 2.52 1.55 2.87
CA THR A 118 1.84 2.75 3.42
C THR A 118 2.23 4.02 2.66
N PRO A 119 1.46 5.12 2.76
CA PRO A 119 1.83 6.40 2.16
C PRO A 119 3.20 6.89 2.67
N LEU A 120 3.49 6.71 3.96
CA LEU A 120 4.80 7.03 4.52
C LEU A 120 5.92 6.21 3.86
N ASN A 121 5.67 4.94 3.55
CA ASN A 121 6.62 4.14 2.78
C ASN A 121 6.79 4.65 1.35
N GLY A 122 5.69 5.01 0.69
CA GLY A 122 5.70 5.61 -0.65
C GLY A 122 6.53 6.89 -0.69
N LEU A 123 6.25 7.82 0.22
CA LEU A 123 6.99 9.06 0.37
C LEU A 123 8.48 8.80 0.67
N THR A 124 8.79 7.87 1.57
CA THR A 124 10.19 7.51 1.86
C THR A 124 10.88 6.96 0.62
N ALA A 125 10.21 6.08 -0.13
CA ALA A 125 10.77 5.43 -1.30
C ALA A 125 11.08 6.42 -2.45
N ILE A 126 10.33 7.52 -2.55
CA ILE A 126 10.57 8.56 -3.56
C ILE A 126 11.49 9.70 -3.06
N SER A 127 11.66 9.86 -1.75
CA SER A 127 12.39 11.00 -1.17
C SER A 127 13.82 10.68 -0.77
N VAL A 128 14.11 9.43 -0.40
CA VAL A 128 15.40 9.07 0.21
C VAL A 128 16.15 8.11 -0.71
N CYS A 129 17.14 8.61 -1.44
CA CYS A 129 18.17 7.76 -2.03
C CYS A 129 19.17 7.33 -0.93
N GLY A 130 18.70 6.51 0.00
CA GLY A 130 19.48 6.04 1.15
C GLY A 130 20.35 4.83 0.84
N VAL A 131 20.31 4.35 -0.39
CA VAL A 131 21.06 3.18 -0.83
C VAL A 131 22.34 3.67 -1.48
N PRO A 132 23.52 3.26 -0.99
CA PRO A 132 24.78 3.53 -1.68
C PRO A 132 24.67 3.12 -3.14
N ALA A 133 25.23 3.94 -4.04
CA ALA A 133 25.31 3.56 -5.45
C ALA A 133 25.88 2.12 -5.53
N PRO A 134 25.21 1.21 -6.26
CA PRO A 134 25.63 -0.18 -6.29
C PRO A 134 27.06 -0.29 -6.84
N GLU A 135 27.87 -1.16 -6.24
CA GLU A 135 29.28 -1.37 -6.65
C GLU A 135 29.41 -1.79 -8.13
N ALA A 136 28.39 -2.44 -8.67
CA ALA A 136 28.31 -2.81 -10.08
C ALA A 136 27.25 -1.96 -10.82
N PRO A 137 27.59 -1.40 -11.99
CA PRO A 137 26.64 -0.70 -12.84
C PRO A 137 25.45 -1.59 -13.19
N ARG A 138 24.23 -1.04 -13.07
CA ARG A 138 22.98 -1.76 -13.32
C ARG A 138 22.33 -1.26 -14.61
N GLY A 139 21.83 -2.20 -15.40
CA GLY A 139 20.91 -1.90 -16.50
C GLY A 139 19.46 -1.91 -16.03
N LEU A 140 18.54 -1.40 -16.86
CA LEU A 140 17.13 -1.25 -16.50
C LEU A 140 16.42 -2.54 -16.05
N ARG A 141 16.84 -3.69 -16.57
CA ARG A 141 16.29 -5.00 -16.21
C ARG A 141 16.46 -5.37 -14.74
N ASP A 142 17.46 -4.78 -14.09
CA ASP A 142 17.84 -5.10 -12.71
C ASP A 142 17.28 -4.07 -11.73
N LEU A 143 16.33 -3.22 -12.14
CA LEU A 143 15.87 -2.07 -11.37
C LEU A 143 14.36 -2.08 -11.14
N TYR A 144 14.00 -1.53 -9.98
CA TYR A 144 12.64 -1.24 -9.55
C TYR A 144 12.50 0.27 -9.36
N LEU A 145 11.40 0.83 -9.83
CA LEU A 145 11.09 2.24 -9.87
C LEU A 145 10.00 2.55 -8.84
N TYR A 146 10.18 3.63 -8.10
CA TYR A 146 9.17 4.26 -7.27
C TYR A 146 8.91 5.67 -7.80
N ALA A 147 7.65 6.06 -7.93
CA ALA A 147 7.27 7.42 -8.29
C ALA A 147 6.11 7.89 -7.43
N GLY A 148 6.07 9.20 -7.14
CA GLY A 148 4.98 9.81 -6.37
C GLY A 148 4.41 11.01 -7.09
N PHE A 149 3.13 11.22 -6.90
CA PHE A 149 2.30 12.19 -7.59
C PHE A 149 1.34 12.84 -6.61
N VAL A 150 1.07 14.12 -6.79
CA VAL A 150 0.12 14.84 -5.94
C VAL A 150 -0.87 15.66 -6.78
N ALA A 151 -2.12 15.68 -6.34
CA ALA A 151 -3.16 16.57 -6.84
C ALA A 151 -3.87 17.27 -5.68
N TYR A 152 -4.35 18.49 -5.91
CA TYR A 152 -5.07 19.31 -4.94
C TYR A 152 -6.50 19.60 -5.43
N PRO A 153 -7.40 18.59 -5.46
CA PRO A 153 -8.77 18.79 -5.92
C PRO A 153 -9.64 19.51 -4.86
N ASP A 154 -10.76 20.08 -5.29
CA ASP A 154 -11.75 20.68 -4.38
C ASP A 154 -12.40 19.65 -3.43
N ASP A 155 -12.51 18.39 -3.87
CA ASP A 155 -13.01 17.27 -3.06
C ASP A 155 -12.06 16.06 -3.14
N PRO A 156 -11.05 15.97 -2.26
CA PRO A 156 -10.14 14.83 -2.17
C PRO A 156 -10.82 13.51 -1.79
N GLY A 157 -12.05 13.57 -1.24
CA GLY A 157 -12.85 12.42 -0.87
C GLY A 157 -13.64 11.81 -2.03
N ALA A 158 -13.73 12.51 -3.16
CA ALA A 158 -14.51 12.07 -4.31
C ALA A 158 -13.97 10.75 -4.93
N PRO A 159 -14.82 10.03 -5.69
CA PRO A 159 -14.37 8.89 -6.49
C PRO A 159 -13.23 9.30 -7.43
N ILE A 160 -12.22 8.43 -7.55
CA ILE A 160 -11.11 8.61 -8.48
C ILE A 160 -11.19 7.52 -9.55
N THR A 161 -11.04 7.92 -10.80
CA THR A 161 -10.96 7.03 -11.95
C THR A 161 -9.61 7.24 -12.63
N LEU A 162 -8.82 6.18 -12.77
CA LEU A 162 -7.51 6.21 -13.44
C LEU A 162 -7.56 5.34 -14.70
N ARG A 163 -7.23 5.90 -15.86
CA ARG A 163 -6.96 5.12 -17.07
C ARG A 163 -5.46 4.99 -17.25
N LEU A 164 -4.94 3.84 -16.83
CA LEU A 164 -3.52 3.51 -16.93
C LEU A 164 -3.20 2.99 -18.36
N PRO A 165 -2.02 3.28 -18.90
CA PRO A 165 -1.51 2.59 -20.09
C PRO A 165 -1.47 1.06 -19.82
N ASN A 166 -2.24 0.27 -20.56
CA ASN A 166 -2.33 -1.17 -20.33
C ASN A 166 -2.71 -1.98 -21.60
N PRO A 167 -1.96 -1.88 -22.70
CA PRO A 167 -2.35 -2.47 -23.99
C PRO A 167 -2.58 -3.99 -23.96
N LYS A 168 -1.95 -4.70 -23.01
CA LYS A 168 -2.05 -6.17 -22.84
C LYS A 168 -2.77 -6.59 -21.56
N GLY A 169 -3.30 -5.64 -20.80
CA GLY A 169 -3.76 -5.83 -19.43
C GLY A 169 -2.65 -5.56 -18.42
N LEU A 170 -3.02 -5.33 -17.17
CA LEU A 170 -2.09 -4.93 -16.11
C LEU A 170 -2.51 -5.51 -14.75
N ASP A 171 -1.59 -6.18 -14.08
CA ASP A 171 -1.81 -6.68 -12.72
C ASP A 171 -1.38 -5.63 -11.69
N LEU A 172 -2.34 -5.22 -10.87
CA LEU A 172 -2.18 -4.16 -9.87
C LEU A 172 -2.32 -4.73 -8.46
N MET A 173 -1.44 -4.30 -7.57
CA MET A 173 -1.71 -4.29 -6.13
C MET A 173 -2.12 -2.87 -5.74
N VAL A 174 -3.39 -2.67 -5.39
CA VAL A 174 -3.93 -1.36 -5.02
C VAL A 174 -4.13 -1.30 -3.51
N ARG A 175 -3.56 -0.26 -2.88
CA ARG A 175 -3.65 0.03 -1.46
C ARG A 175 -4.26 1.41 -1.26
N GLU A 176 -5.48 1.48 -0.75
CA GLU A 176 -6.17 2.75 -0.51
C GLU A 176 -6.09 3.14 0.97
N HIS A 177 -5.60 4.35 1.22
CA HIS A 177 -5.49 5.01 2.52
C HIS A 177 -6.29 6.32 2.48
N GLY A 178 -7.20 6.56 3.43
CA GLY A 178 -7.95 7.81 3.45
C GLY A 178 -8.68 8.07 4.76
N PHE A 179 -8.67 9.34 5.21
CA PHE A 179 -9.48 9.89 6.31
C PHE A 179 -9.52 9.06 7.61
N GLY A 180 -8.41 8.42 7.99
CA GLY A 180 -8.34 7.57 9.18
C GLY A 180 -9.15 6.26 9.09
N GLY A 181 -9.64 5.91 7.90
CA GLY A 181 -10.31 4.64 7.63
C GLY A 181 -9.33 3.45 7.59
N PRO A 182 -9.85 2.20 7.61
CA PRO A 182 -9.01 1.01 7.53
C PRO A 182 -8.31 0.93 6.17
N LEU A 183 -7.06 0.46 6.18
CA LEU A 183 -6.31 0.09 4.98
C LEU A 183 -7.11 -0.91 4.14
N ARG A 184 -7.21 -0.65 2.84
CA ARG A 184 -7.82 -1.57 1.87
C ARG A 184 -6.78 -2.00 0.85
N ASP A 185 -6.45 -3.28 0.88
CA ASP A 185 -5.56 -3.91 -0.09
C ASP A 185 -6.40 -4.78 -1.05
N ARG A 186 -6.19 -4.62 -2.35
CA ARG A 186 -6.78 -5.51 -3.35
C ARG A 186 -5.84 -5.76 -4.52
N HIS A 187 -5.86 -7.00 -5.01
CA HIS A 187 -5.33 -7.32 -6.32
C HIS A 187 -6.39 -7.04 -7.38
N VAL A 188 -6.00 -6.36 -8.45
CA VAL A 188 -6.87 -6.05 -9.59
C VAL A 188 -6.14 -6.44 -10.86
N HIS A 189 -6.77 -7.30 -11.67
CA HIS A 189 -6.36 -7.48 -13.05
C HIS A 189 -7.14 -6.48 -13.92
N LEU A 190 -6.46 -5.48 -14.44
CA LEU A 190 -7.05 -4.44 -15.27
C LEU A 190 -7.01 -4.84 -16.74
N SER A 191 -8.17 -5.16 -17.32
CA SER A 191 -8.27 -5.46 -18.75
C SER A 191 -7.89 -4.25 -19.62
N PRO A 192 -7.39 -4.45 -20.85
CA PRO A 192 -6.98 -3.37 -21.75
C PRO A 192 -8.04 -2.26 -21.90
N GLY A 193 -7.62 -1.00 -21.73
CA GLY A 193 -8.46 0.18 -21.90
C GLY A 193 -9.55 0.38 -20.85
N LYS A 194 -9.69 -0.53 -19.88
CA LYS A 194 -10.61 -0.34 -18.76
C LYS A 194 -9.99 0.58 -17.71
N PRO A 195 -10.77 1.50 -17.12
CA PRO A 195 -10.28 2.32 -16.03
C PRO A 195 -10.22 1.54 -14.72
N LEU A 196 -9.29 1.92 -13.86
CA LEU A 196 -9.28 1.57 -12.44
C LEU A 196 -10.19 2.54 -11.68
N GLU A 197 -11.21 1.99 -11.04
CA GLU A 197 -12.09 2.75 -10.14
C GLU A 197 -11.58 2.63 -8.70
N LEU A 198 -11.42 3.78 -8.04
CA LEU A 198 -11.02 3.90 -6.65
C LEU A 198 -12.19 4.50 -5.86
N ALA A 199 -12.74 3.70 -4.96
CA ALA A 199 -13.96 4.05 -4.24
C ALA A 199 -13.72 5.22 -3.26
N VAL A 200 -14.81 5.89 -2.90
CA VAL A 200 -14.82 6.85 -1.78
C VAL A 200 -14.38 6.12 -0.51
N PRO A 201 -13.43 6.68 0.27
CA PRO A 201 -13.15 6.20 1.62
C PRO A 201 -14.45 6.28 2.40
N ARG A 202 -15.06 5.13 2.70
CA ARG A 202 -16.18 5.13 3.65
C ARG A 202 -15.57 5.53 4.98
N GLY A 203 -16.02 6.64 5.55
CA GLY A 203 -15.58 7.12 6.85
C GLY A 203 -15.66 6.03 7.92
N PRO A 204 -15.07 6.26 9.11
CA PRO A 204 -15.14 5.28 10.20
C PRO A 204 -16.59 4.81 10.31
N VAL A 205 -16.80 3.50 10.25
CA VAL A 205 -18.12 2.92 10.45
C VAL A 205 -18.58 3.50 11.77
N ALA A 206 -19.55 4.40 11.73
CA ALA A 206 -20.16 4.92 12.94
C ALA A 206 -20.65 3.67 13.66
N VAL A 207 -19.93 3.27 14.72
CA VAL A 207 -20.43 2.24 15.61
C VAL A 207 -21.78 2.80 16.03
N PRO A 208 -22.89 2.20 15.59
CA PRO A 208 -24.18 2.84 15.78
C PRO A 208 -24.30 3.07 17.28
N VAL A 209 -24.69 4.28 17.68
CA VAL A 209 -24.77 4.70 19.09
C VAL A 209 -25.45 3.63 19.95
N ALA A 210 -26.37 2.86 19.37
CA ALA A 210 -26.96 1.65 19.93
C ALA A 210 -25.95 0.63 20.51
N VAL A 211 -24.86 0.29 19.81
CA VAL A 211 -23.83 -0.65 20.30
C VAL A 211 -23.06 -0.05 21.47
N MET A 212 -22.74 1.24 21.42
CA MET A 212 -22.06 1.91 22.53
C MET A 212 -22.95 2.00 23.78
N VAL A 213 -24.25 2.29 23.59
CA VAL A 213 -25.27 2.28 24.67
C VAL A 213 -25.45 0.88 25.24
N VAL A 214 -25.51 -0.17 24.42
CA VAL A 214 -25.62 -1.56 24.89
C VAL A 214 -24.41 -1.96 25.72
N VAL A 215 -23.19 -1.59 25.30
CA VAL A 215 -21.97 -1.84 26.09
C VAL A 215 -21.99 -1.06 27.40
N MET A 216 -22.37 0.22 27.38
CA MET A 216 -22.50 1.02 28.62
C MET A 216 -23.52 0.40 29.58
N VAL A 217 -24.72 0.06 29.10
CA VAL A 217 -25.78 -0.54 29.93
C VAL A 217 -25.34 -1.89 30.49
N ALA A 218 -24.65 -2.73 29.69
CA ALA A 218 -24.13 -4.01 30.16
C ALA A 218 -23.05 -3.84 31.23
N VAL A 219 -22.10 -2.90 31.04
CA VAL A 219 -21.04 -2.62 32.01
C VAL A 219 -21.63 -2.02 33.30
N SER A 220 -22.52 -1.04 33.20
CA SER A 220 -23.21 -0.46 34.37
C SER A 220 -24.05 -1.49 35.13
N GLY A 221 -24.75 -2.38 34.41
CA GLY A 221 -25.50 -3.49 35.00
C GLY A 221 -24.59 -4.48 35.74
N LEU A 222 -23.42 -4.80 35.19
CA LEU A 222 -22.44 -5.68 35.82
C LEU A 222 -21.85 -5.05 37.09
N PHE A 223 -21.54 -3.75 37.06
CA PHE A 223 -21.06 -3.01 38.24
C PHE A 223 -22.12 -2.96 39.35
N LEU A 224 -23.39 -2.75 39.01
CA LEU A 224 -24.50 -2.78 39.98
C LEU A 224 -24.69 -4.17 40.58
N ALA A 225 -24.62 -5.23 39.78
CA ALA A 225 -24.69 -6.61 40.26
C ALA A 225 -23.52 -6.95 41.21
N PHE A 226 -22.32 -6.48 40.90
CA PHE A 226 -21.13 -6.67 41.73
C PHE A 226 -21.22 -5.91 43.06
N ALA A 227 -21.72 -4.66 43.05
CA ALA A 227 -21.94 -3.86 44.24
C ALA A 227 -23.01 -4.48 45.16
N ALA A 228 -24.11 -4.99 44.60
CA ALA A 228 -25.16 -5.68 45.35
C ALA A 228 -24.71 -7.05 45.90
N GLY A 229 -23.79 -7.73 45.20
CA GLY A 229 -23.17 -8.96 45.69
C GLY A 229 -22.26 -8.74 46.88
N ARG A 230 -21.48 -7.64 46.89
CA ARG A 230 -20.60 -7.27 48.01
C ARG A 230 -21.34 -6.83 49.28
N SER A 231 -22.45 -6.11 49.16
CA SER A 231 -23.23 -5.68 50.34
C SER A 231 -23.90 -6.85 51.08
N ARG A 232 -24.21 -7.95 50.39
CA ARG A 232 -24.74 -9.17 51.02
C ARG A 232 -23.68 -9.97 51.79
N TRP A 233 -22.40 -9.79 51.49
CA TRP A 233 -21.31 -10.47 52.20
C TRP A 233 -20.90 -9.74 53.49
N SER A 234 -21.01 -8.41 53.55
CA SER A 234 -20.70 -7.65 54.78
C SER A 234 -21.73 -7.85 55.89
N VAL A 235 -23.00 -8.11 55.54
CA VAL A 235 -24.07 -8.33 56.53
C VAL A 235 -23.98 -9.71 57.19
N ARG A 236 -23.36 -10.71 56.55
CA ARG A 236 -23.16 -12.05 57.15
C ARG A 236 -21.93 -12.18 58.04
N ALA A 237 -21.01 -11.20 58.02
CA ALA A 237 -19.82 -11.23 58.86
C ALA A 237 -20.01 -10.54 60.24
N SER A 238 -21.21 -10.02 60.51
CA SER A 238 -21.55 -9.30 61.76
C SER A 238 -22.71 -9.92 62.54
N ALA A 239 -23.08 -11.17 62.24
CA ALA A 239 -24.12 -11.93 62.93
C ALA A 239 -23.54 -13.22 63.51
#